data_AF-A0A5S4UBS4-F1
#
_entry.id   AF-A0A5S4UBS4-F1
#
_cell.length_a   1.000
_cell.length_b   1.000
_cell.length_c   1.000
_cell.angle_alpha   90.00
_cell.angle_beta   90.00
_cell.angle_gamma   90.00
#
_symmetry.space_group_name_H-M   'P 1'
#
loop_
_entity.id
_entity.type
_entity.pdbx_description
1 polymer ?
#
loop_
_entity_poly.entity_id
_entity_poly.type
_entity_poly.pdbx_seq_one_letter_code
_entity_poly.pdbx_strand_id
1 'polypeptide(L)'
;MNNNIQHDSLSANSASITRRRHRGMAALSVFLLATLPALSMAATTYGLTFTASDKGTLTGGDDGARYAAGTQLTLKASPYGSYGVKAWTGDAASCGNSDTCTLTMDGDKTVGLEFKGVPVGFGAGVTGGDGGEVVTVSTPEELKRALCDNVVNNACADTTPRIIQLTSTIDFRGLEGMKTSEGCTYSYNSCEVNGKPERILKFADYCAGRPTYSITHDAAGGSPMLVGSNKTLIGIGKEAGIKGKGLIMGGGVSNIIIRNLSITDINEGIVFAGDAITIDNASRIWIDHNYISRIGRQMIVAGWGTAAGVTISNNFFDGTTEVGHYCDNRHYWVMLLIGENESITLIGNRILNSSGRSPEVGKQAGAAGVGVVHIVNNLFESNFYMGVSNSDDTITFVEGNYWKPSDLYFFPMFQSASNKIFSTVDTTANAARDTCLAGIGRDCVTNFAKNTSDFIINDQVMPLVKQSVEMQKAIGGVTPFPYAKVAEIVGASAGPQENPDD
;
A
#
# COMPACT_ATOMS: atom_id res chain seq x y z
N MET A 1 -42.90 -24.11 59.64
CA MET A 1 -43.02 -22.67 59.33
C MET A 1 -43.04 -22.53 57.81
N ASN A 2 -44.08 -21.85 57.32
CA ASN A 2 -44.28 -21.24 56.00
C ASN A 2 -44.40 -22.12 54.74
N ASN A 3 -45.62 -22.65 54.54
CA ASN A 3 -46.58 -22.39 53.43
C ASN A 3 -46.17 -21.43 52.29
N ASN A 4 -46.69 -21.50 51.06
CA ASN A 4 -47.26 -22.57 50.21
C ASN A 4 -47.53 -21.96 48.82
N ILE A 5 -47.05 -22.61 47.75
CA ILE A 5 -47.74 -22.98 46.48
C ILE A 5 -48.60 -21.94 45.72
N GLN A 6 -48.06 -21.50 44.56
CA GLN A 6 -48.45 -21.79 43.16
C GLN A 6 -49.93 -21.97 42.68
N HIS A 7 -50.13 -21.52 41.42
CA HIS A 7 -50.98 -22.04 40.32
C HIS A 7 -52.40 -21.48 40.01
N ASP A 8 -52.50 -21.03 38.74
CA ASP A 8 -53.47 -21.37 37.69
C ASP A 8 -54.92 -20.82 37.60
N SER A 9 -55.12 -20.04 36.51
CA SER A 9 -55.98 -20.37 35.35
C SER A 9 -57.46 -19.93 35.28
N LEU A 10 -57.79 -19.41 34.07
CA LEU A 10 -58.96 -19.67 33.20
C LEU A 10 -60.38 -19.13 33.51
N SER A 11 -60.78 -18.17 32.65
CA SER A 11 -61.92 -18.21 31.70
C SER A 11 -63.40 -18.05 32.12
N ALA A 12 -64.08 -17.20 31.33
CA ALA A 12 -65.38 -17.39 30.64
C ALA A 12 -66.72 -16.90 31.26
N ASN A 13 -67.22 -15.81 30.65
CA ASN A 13 -68.50 -15.62 29.94
C ASN A 13 -69.91 -15.70 30.58
N SER A 14 -70.76 -14.81 30.00
CA SER A 14 -72.24 -14.84 29.85
C SER A 14 -73.06 -14.23 31.02
N ALA A 15 -74.17 -13.47 30.86
CA ALA A 15 -75.12 -13.31 29.76
C ALA A 15 -75.89 -11.96 29.87
N SER A 16 -76.56 -11.58 28.78
CA SER A 16 -77.47 -10.43 28.63
C SER A 16 -78.80 -10.53 29.41
N ILE A 17 -79.53 -9.41 29.61
CA ILE A 17 -80.96 -9.23 29.17
C ILE A 17 -81.57 -7.84 29.56
N THR A 18 -82.08 -7.17 28.50
CA THR A 18 -83.19 -6.17 28.32
C THR A 18 -83.46 -4.89 29.15
N ARG A 19 -83.51 -3.79 28.37
CA ARG A 19 -84.53 -2.69 28.22
C ARG A 19 -85.24 -2.09 29.46
N ARG A 20 -85.11 -0.77 29.62
CA ARG A 20 -86.20 0.22 29.31
C ARG A 20 -85.68 1.67 29.38
N ARG A 21 -86.09 2.47 28.38
CA ARG A 21 -85.90 3.92 28.30
C ARG A 21 -86.73 4.64 29.36
N HIS A 22 -86.19 5.69 29.99
CA HIS A 22 -86.94 6.93 30.29
C HIS A 22 -86.02 8.15 30.24
N ARG A 23 -86.59 9.23 29.70
CA ARG A 23 -85.97 10.47 29.23
C ARG A 23 -85.57 11.40 30.37
N GLY A 24 -84.44 12.08 30.24
CA GLY A 24 -84.09 13.29 30.97
C GLY A 24 -83.15 14.15 30.12
N MET A 25 -83.67 15.23 29.55
CA MET A 25 -82.90 16.23 28.79
C MET A 25 -81.95 16.97 29.75
N ALA A 26 -80.64 16.86 29.49
CA ALA A 26 -79.63 17.75 30.04
C ALA A 26 -78.97 18.48 28.86
N ALA A 27 -79.14 19.80 28.81
CA ALA A 27 -78.50 20.65 27.81
C ALA A 27 -76.98 20.70 28.09
N LEU A 28 -76.20 20.05 27.23
CA LEU A 28 -74.75 20.07 27.26
C LEU A 28 -74.26 21.15 26.29
N SER A 29 -73.78 22.28 26.82
CA SER A 29 -73.11 23.32 26.04
C SER A 29 -71.79 22.79 25.52
N VAL A 30 -71.76 22.39 24.24
CA VAL A 30 -70.55 22.02 23.52
C VAL A 30 -69.81 23.30 23.12
N PHE A 31 -68.79 23.68 23.89
CA PHE A 31 -67.75 24.57 23.37
C PHE A 31 -66.94 23.78 22.35
N LEU A 32 -67.22 24.00 21.07
CA LEU A 32 -66.38 23.54 19.97
C LEU A 32 -65.11 24.41 20.00
N LEU A 33 -64.06 23.98 20.71
CA LEU A 33 -62.71 24.47 20.43
C LEU A 33 -62.37 23.99 19.01
N ALA A 34 -62.57 24.86 18.03
CA ALA A 34 -61.91 24.72 16.75
C ALA A 34 -60.41 24.80 17.02
N THR A 35 -59.75 23.65 17.13
CA THR A 35 -58.31 23.57 16.96
C THR A 35 -58.03 24.02 15.54
N LEU A 36 -57.62 25.27 15.38
CA LEU A 36 -56.94 25.73 14.18
C LEU A 36 -55.85 24.70 13.86
N PRO A 37 -55.78 24.13 12.65
CA PRO A 37 -54.60 23.37 12.28
C PRO A 37 -53.44 24.34 12.40
N ALA A 38 -52.51 24.09 13.31
CA ALA A 38 -51.23 24.76 13.27
C ALA A 38 -50.67 24.48 11.87
N LEU A 39 -50.58 25.51 11.04
CA LEU A 39 -49.80 25.41 9.81
C LEU A 39 -48.37 25.10 10.27
N SER A 40 -48.02 23.82 10.25
CA SER A 40 -46.63 23.39 10.25
C SER A 40 -46.04 23.95 8.96
N MET A 41 -45.36 25.09 9.04
CA MET A 41 -44.46 25.48 7.97
C MET A 41 -43.41 24.38 7.90
N ALA A 42 -43.46 23.56 6.85
CA ALA A 42 -42.40 22.59 6.61
C ALA A 42 -41.08 23.35 6.58
N ALA A 43 -40.18 23.05 7.53
CA ALA A 43 -38.88 23.68 7.59
C ALA A 43 -38.21 23.50 6.23
N THR A 44 -37.71 24.60 5.64
CA THR A 44 -36.97 24.53 4.38
C THR A 44 -35.79 23.59 4.58
N THR A 45 -35.69 22.58 3.73
CA THR A 45 -34.56 21.64 3.73
C THR A 45 -33.87 21.67 2.39
N TYR A 46 -32.57 21.40 2.39
CA TYR A 46 -31.73 21.31 1.21
C TYR A 46 -31.05 19.94 1.12
N GLY A 47 -30.93 19.42 -0.08
CA GLY A 47 -30.24 18.16 -0.37
C GLY A 47 -28.73 18.32 -0.37
N LEU A 48 -28.03 17.29 0.09
CA LEU A 48 -26.59 17.13 -0.07
C LEU A 48 -26.32 15.99 -1.06
N THR A 49 -25.46 16.22 -2.02
CA THR A 49 -25.01 15.20 -2.97
C THR A 49 -23.49 15.13 -2.96
N PHE A 50 -22.95 13.92 -2.85
CA PHE A 50 -21.52 13.67 -2.99
C PHE A 50 -21.22 13.15 -4.40
N THR A 51 -20.18 13.70 -5.03
CA THR A 51 -19.62 13.09 -6.23
C THR A 51 -18.73 11.92 -5.81
N ALA A 52 -18.88 10.77 -6.48
CA ALA A 52 -18.12 9.57 -6.16
C ALA A 52 -16.60 9.80 -6.25
N SER A 53 -15.87 9.16 -5.33
CA SER A 53 -14.43 9.01 -5.39
C SER A 53 -14.05 7.59 -4.99
N ASP A 54 -13.06 7.03 -5.66
CA ASP A 54 -12.51 5.68 -5.44
C ASP A 54 -11.33 5.67 -4.44
N LYS A 55 -10.77 6.85 -4.11
CA LYS A 55 -9.54 7.02 -3.32
C LYS A 55 -9.76 7.48 -1.89
N GLY A 56 -11.00 7.51 -1.42
CA GLY A 56 -11.33 7.85 -0.03
C GLY A 56 -12.82 7.88 0.25
N THR A 57 -13.17 8.22 1.48
CA THR A 57 -14.56 8.45 1.90
C THR A 57 -14.78 9.84 2.49
N LEU A 58 -16.06 10.23 2.50
CA LEU A 58 -16.57 11.39 3.21
C LEU A 58 -17.43 10.93 4.38
N THR A 59 -17.31 11.65 5.49
CA THR A 59 -18.17 11.50 6.68
C THR A 59 -18.60 12.88 7.16
N GLY A 60 -19.54 12.96 8.09
CA GLY A 60 -20.09 14.24 8.59
C GLY A 60 -21.28 14.77 7.79
N GLY A 61 -21.75 13.98 6.81
CA GLY A 61 -22.97 14.14 6.04
C GLY A 61 -23.25 12.85 5.26
N ASP A 62 -24.49 12.67 4.82
CA ASP A 62 -24.96 11.49 4.11
C ASP A 62 -25.36 11.88 2.68
N ASP A 63 -24.86 11.15 1.69
CA ASP A 63 -25.19 11.37 0.29
C ASP A 63 -26.70 11.15 0.04
N GLY A 64 -27.34 12.11 -0.63
CA GLY A 64 -28.77 12.12 -0.91
C GLY A 64 -29.65 12.53 0.28
N ALA A 65 -29.07 12.78 1.45
CA ALA A 65 -29.84 13.25 2.61
C ALA A 65 -30.25 14.72 2.48
N ARG A 66 -31.26 15.11 3.25
CA ARG A 66 -31.74 16.50 3.34
C ARG A 66 -31.52 17.05 4.74
N TYR A 67 -31.08 18.29 4.80
CA TYR A 67 -30.76 19.01 6.03
C TYR A 67 -31.56 20.30 6.13
N ALA A 68 -31.87 20.76 7.33
CA ALA A 68 -32.57 22.03 7.53
C ALA A 68 -31.72 23.22 7.03
N ALA A 69 -32.38 24.24 6.48
CA ALA A 69 -31.72 25.46 6.06
C ALA A 69 -30.88 26.08 7.19
N GLY A 70 -29.64 26.47 6.89
CA GLY A 70 -28.68 27.01 7.86
C GLY A 70 -27.94 25.95 8.69
N THR A 71 -28.19 24.66 8.52
CA THR A 71 -27.40 23.60 9.16
C THR A 71 -25.94 23.72 8.74
N GLN A 72 -25.01 23.73 9.70
CA GLN A 72 -23.59 23.58 9.41
C GLN A 72 -23.19 22.11 9.55
N LEU A 73 -22.65 21.56 8.47
CA LEU A 73 -22.03 20.23 8.42
C LEU A 73 -20.52 20.39 8.52
N THR A 74 -19.87 19.52 9.30
CA THR A 74 -18.41 19.38 9.30
C THR A 74 -18.07 18.08 8.59
N LEU A 75 -17.78 18.21 7.30
CA LEU A 75 -17.39 17.08 6.46
C LEU A 75 -15.93 16.72 6.76
N LYS A 76 -15.63 15.43 6.80
CA LYS A 76 -14.27 14.90 6.97
C LYS A 76 -13.92 13.96 5.84
N ALA A 77 -12.86 14.29 5.12
CA ALA A 77 -12.21 13.42 4.15
C ALA A 77 -11.42 12.33 4.89
N SER A 78 -11.52 11.10 4.40
CA SER A 78 -10.70 9.98 4.86
C SER A 78 -10.07 9.33 3.63
N PRO A 79 -8.93 9.88 3.16
CA PRO A 79 -8.16 9.28 2.07
C PRO A 79 -7.80 7.83 2.41
N TYR A 80 -7.91 6.96 1.41
CA TYR A 80 -7.51 5.57 1.54
C TYR A 80 -6.01 5.40 1.27
N GLY A 81 -5.39 4.46 1.96
CA GLY A 81 -4.04 4.00 1.65
C GLY A 81 -2.98 5.11 1.64
N SER A 82 -2.35 5.34 0.48
CA SER A 82 -1.29 6.32 0.23
C SER A 82 -1.76 7.61 -0.43
N TYR A 83 -3.05 7.93 -0.33
CA TYR A 83 -3.61 9.17 -0.88
C TYR A 83 -3.78 10.25 0.20
N GLY A 84 -3.78 11.51 -0.23
CA GLY A 84 -4.13 12.68 0.58
C GLY A 84 -5.12 13.58 -0.18
N VAL A 85 -5.76 14.51 0.52
CA VAL A 85 -6.68 15.47 -0.12
C VAL A 85 -5.88 16.37 -1.06
N LYS A 86 -6.28 16.38 -2.34
CA LYS A 86 -5.75 17.31 -3.35
C LYS A 86 -6.58 18.59 -3.32
N ALA A 87 -7.89 18.46 -3.48
CA ALA A 87 -8.82 19.57 -3.45
C ALA A 87 -10.24 19.11 -3.12
N TRP A 88 -10.97 19.89 -2.34
CA TRP A 88 -12.43 19.86 -2.35
C TRP A 88 -12.96 20.50 -3.63
N THR A 89 -14.09 20.02 -4.13
CA THR A 89 -14.73 20.53 -5.36
C THR A 89 -16.22 20.78 -5.15
N GLY A 90 -16.85 21.42 -6.14
CA GLY A 90 -18.25 21.86 -6.05
C GLY A 90 -18.44 22.93 -4.98
N ASP A 91 -19.51 22.83 -4.21
CA ASP A 91 -19.86 23.77 -3.14
C ASP A 91 -18.88 23.76 -1.96
N ALA A 92 -17.97 22.78 -1.89
CA ALA A 92 -16.92 22.70 -0.88
C ALA A 92 -15.55 23.24 -1.36
N ALA A 93 -15.45 23.76 -2.59
CA ALA A 93 -14.15 24.12 -3.19
C ALA A 93 -13.31 25.11 -2.36
N SER A 94 -13.95 25.99 -1.58
CA SER A 94 -13.25 26.93 -0.69
C SER A 94 -12.47 26.27 0.44
N CYS A 95 -12.71 24.98 0.72
CA CYS A 95 -12.00 24.22 1.74
C CYS A 95 -10.59 23.77 1.29
N GLY A 96 -10.21 24.00 0.02
CA GLY A 96 -8.86 23.77 -0.47
C GLY A 96 -8.44 22.32 -0.32
N ASN A 97 -7.34 22.05 0.38
CA ASN A 97 -6.77 20.72 0.59
C ASN A 97 -6.85 20.22 2.05
N SER A 98 -7.73 20.83 2.86
CA SER A 98 -7.93 20.45 4.27
C SER A 98 -8.54 19.05 4.39
N ASP A 99 -8.21 18.29 5.44
CA ASP A 99 -8.88 17.02 5.76
C ASP A 99 -10.34 17.21 6.22
N THR A 100 -10.72 18.44 6.57
CA THR A 100 -12.09 18.81 6.96
C THR A 100 -12.61 20.02 6.20
N CYS A 101 -13.92 20.06 6.01
CA CYS A 101 -14.62 21.16 5.38
C CYS A 101 -15.91 21.49 6.13
N THR A 102 -16.09 22.76 6.49
CA THR A 102 -17.35 23.24 7.08
C THR A 102 -18.25 23.77 5.98
N LEU A 103 -19.43 23.17 5.82
CA LEU A 103 -20.41 23.48 4.79
C LEU A 103 -21.71 23.97 5.44
N THR A 104 -22.21 25.13 5.03
CA THR A 104 -23.54 25.61 5.43
C THR A 104 -24.58 25.20 4.40
N MET A 105 -25.68 24.59 4.84
CA MET A 105 -26.81 24.21 4.00
C MET A 105 -27.74 25.41 3.75
N ASP A 106 -27.32 26.34 2.88
CA ASP A 106 -28.08 27.54 2.45
C ASP A 106 -28.74 27.39 1.05
N GLY A 107 -28.59 26.21 0.46
CA GLY A 107 -29.10 25.78 -0.84
C GLY A 107 -28.82 24.28 -1.00
N ASP A 108 -29.37 23.65 -2.04
CA ASP A 108 -28.94 22.29 -2.41
C ASP A 108 -27.44 22.30 -2.72
N LYS A 109 -26.69 21.34 -2.18
CA LYS A 109 -25.22 21.29 -2.24
C LYS A 109 -24.72 20.07 -2.98
N THR A 110 -23.72 20.25 -3.83
CA THR A 110 -22.92 19.20 -4.45
C THR A 110 -21.47 19.32 -4.01
N VAL A 111 -20.94 18.30 -3.37
CA VAL A 111 -19.57 18.27 -2.84
C VAL A 111 -18.78 17.16 -3.49
N GLY A 112 -17.56 17.46 -3.93
CA GLY A 112 -16.61 16.47 -4.38
C GLY A 112 -15.26 16.57 -3.71
N LEU A 113 -14.44 15.54 -3.94
CA LEU A 113 -13.08 15.41 -3.45
C LEU A 113 -12.18 14.84 -4.53
N GLU A 114 -11.07 15.52 -4.77
CA GLU A 114 -9.94 15.01 -5.52
C GLU A 114 -8.82 14.60 -4.56
N PHE A 115 -8.11 13.53 -4.92
CA PHE A 115 -6.99 12.99 -4.15
C PHE A 115 -5.70 13.07 -4.95
N LYS A 116 -4.57 13.03 -4.25
CA LYS A 116 -3.23 12.90 -4.84
C LYS A 116 -2.41 11.90 -4.06
N GLY A 117 -1.44 11.25 -4.70
CA GLY A 117 -0.46 10.42 -4.01
C GLY A 117 0.34 11.23 -2.99
N VAL A 118 0.55 10.67 -1.79
CA VAL A 118 1.43 11.22 -0.75
C VAL A 118 2.19 10.08 -0.06
N PRO A 119 3.42 10.31 0.43
CA PRO A 119 4.10 9.30 1.21
C PRO A 119 3.39 9.14 2.57
N VAL A 120 3.11 7.90 2.95
CA VAL A 120 2.42 7.53 4.20
C VAL A 120 3.20 6.48 4.98
N GLY A 121 2.82 6.24 6.23
CA GLY A 121 3.50 5.26 7.08
C GLY A 121 4.93 5.72 7.41
N PHE A 122 5.92 4.84 7.29
CA PHE A 122 7.30 5.15 7.68
C PHE A 122 7.95 6.25 6.83
N GLY A 123 7.64 6.34 5.53
CA GLY A 123 8.14 7.41 4.67
C GLY A 123 7.33 8.71 4.74
N ALA A 124 6.36 8.85 5.65
CA ALA A 124 5.55 10.05 5.74
C ALA A 124 6.41 11.33 5.89
N GLY A 125 6.10 12.35 5.07
CA GLY A 125 6.82 13.62 5.07
C GLY A 125 8.10 13.67 4.23
N VAL A 126 8.36 12.66 3.40
CA VAL A 126 9.35 12.77 2.31
C VAL A 126 8.92 13.87 1.33
N THR A 127 9.85 14.74 0.95
CA THR A 127 9.61 15.87 0.04
C THR A 127 10.49 15.82 -1.22
N GLY A 128 11.52 14.98 -1.24
CA GLY A 128 12.40 14.84 -2.39
C GLY A 128 13.09 16.16 -2.75
N GLY A 129 12.96 16.55 -4.01
CA GLY A 129 13.54 17.77 -4.57
C GLY A 129 12.68 19.04 -4.45
N ASP A 130 11.58 19.02 -3.68
CA ASP A 130 10.69 20.18 -3.51
C ASP A 130 11.46 21.47 -3.16
N GLY A 131 11.10 22.57 -3.82
CA GLY A 131 11.80 23.86 -3.71
C GLY A 131 13.11 23.95 -4.51
N GLY A 132 13.51 22.87 -5.17
CA GLY A 132 14.66 22.80 -6.06
C GLY A 132 14.38 23.18 -7.52
N GLU A 133 15.41 23.07 -8.35
CA GLU A 133 15.29 23.26 -9.79
C GLU A 133 14.50 22.12 -10.44
N VAL A 134 13.61 22.45 -11.37
CA VAL A 134 12.96 21.47 -12.25
C VAL A 134 13.81 21.31 -13.50
N VAL A 135 14.35 20.11 -13.72
CA VAL A 135 15.18 19.77 -14.87
C VAL A 135 14.52 18.66 -15.68
N THR A 136 14.29 18.89 -16.97
CA THR A 136 13.85 17.83 -17.90
C THR A 136 15.07 17.22 -18.57
N VAL A 137 15.20 15.90 -18.49
CA VAL A 137 16.33 15.16 -19.05
C VAL A 137 15.86 14.20 -20.13
N SER A 138 16.70 14.03 -21.15
CA SER A 138 16.41 13.21 -22.34
C SER A 138 17.54 12.27 -22.71
N THR A 139 18.74 12.47 -22.16
CA THR A 139 19.92 11.65 -22.43
C THR A 139 20.44 10.91 -21.19
N PRO A 140 21.12 9.76 -21.37
CA PRO A 140 21.81 9.05 -20.29
C PRO A 140 22.72 9.95 -19.45
N GLU A 141 23.47 10.85 -20.08
CA GLU A 141 24.42 11.74 -19.42
C GLU A 141 23.72 12.84 -18.61
N GLU A 142 22.66 13.43 -19.16
CA GLU A 142 21.81 14.41 -18.44
C GLU A 142 21.19 13.78 -17.20
N LEU A 143 20.63 12.58 -17.33
CA LEU A 143 20.01 11.87 -16.20
C LEU A 143 21.04 11.55 -15.11
N LYS A 144 22.18 10.94 -15.47
CA LYS A 144 23.25 10.61 -14.51
C LYS A 144 23.71 11.87 -13.75
N ARG A 145 23.89 12.99 -14.45
CA ARG A 145 24.33 14.26 -13.86
C ARG A 145 23.26 14.87 -12.94
N ALA A 146 21.99 14.87 -13.37
CA ALA A 146 20.91 15.43 -12.57
C ALA A 146 20.71 14.67 -11.25
N LEU A 147 20.86 13.33 -11.29
CA LEU A 147 20.78 12.45 -10.12
C LEU A 147 21.96 12.65 -9.16
N CYS A 148 23.16 12.85 -9.70
CA CYS A 148 24.37 13.03 -8.92
C CYS A 148 25.46 13.80 -9.68
N ASP A 149 25.65 15.08 -9.36
CA ASP A 149 26.70 15.90 -9.97
C ASP A 149 28.01 15.92 -9.14
N ASN A 150 28.01 15.30 -7.96
CA ASN A 150 29.17 15.26 -7.06
C ASN A 150 29.33 13.86 -6.45
N VAL A 151 30.42 13.17 -6.80
CA VAL A 151 30.73 11.82 -6.31
C VAL A 151 31.98 11.87 -5.43
N VAL A 152 31.87 11.36 -4.20
CA VAL A 152 32.96 11.26 -3.23
C VAL A 152 33.00 9.84 -2.69
N ASN A 153 34.16 9.17 -2.73
CA ASN A 153 34.34 7.79 -2.24
C ASN A 153 33.32 6.79 -2.79
N ASN A 154 33.02 6.86 -4.10
CA ASN A 154 32.00 6.04 -4.78
C ASN A 154 30.57 6.20 -4.25
N ALA A 155 30.27 7.24 -3.48
CA ALA A 155 28.93 7.61 -3.05
C ALA A 155 28.54 8.99 -3.60
N CYS A 156 27.24 9.24 -3.74
CA CYS A 156 26.77 10.55 -4.14
C CYS A 156 26.82 11.53 -2.96
N ALA A 157 27.54 12.64 -3.13
CA ALA A 157 27.59 13.75 -2.19
C ALA A 157 26.77 14.96 -2.66
N ASP A 158 25.99 14.82 -3.74
CA ASP A 158 25.09 15.86 -4.23
C ASP A 158 23.84 15.98 -3.35
N THR A 159 23.69 17.12 -2.69
CA THR A 159 22.54 17.45 -1.83
C THR A 159 21.61 18.51 -2.42
N THR A 160 21.89 18.98 -3.63
CA THR A 160 21.13 20.06 -4.29
C THR A 160 19.71 19.59 -4.59
N PRO A 161 18.66 20.25 -4.07
CA PRO A 161 17.29 19.88 -4.38
C PRO A 161 17.01 19.94 -5.89
N ARG A 162 16.51 18.85 -6.48
CA ARG A 162 16.09 18.82 -7.90
C ARG A 162 14.86 17.96 -8.14
N ILE A 163 13.97 18.45 -8.99
CA ILE A 163 12.88 17.69 -9.60
C ILE A 163 13.32 17.34 -11.03
N ILE A 164 13.61 16.06 -11.26
CA ILE A 164 14.19 15.51 -12.48
C ILE A 164 13.07 14.82 -13.25
N GLN A 165 12.68 15.39 -14.39
CA GLN A 165 11.57 14.93 -15.21
C GLN A 165 12.07 14.16 -16.43
N LEU A 166 11.50 12.98 -16.66
CA LEU A 166 11.68 12.20 -17.88
C LEU A 166 10.37 12.26 -18.67
N THR A 167 10.42 12.65 -19.95
CA THR A 167 9.24 12.65 -20.83
C THR A 167 9.17 11.44 -21.76
N SER A 168 10.20 10.59 -21.71
CA SER A 168 10.32 9.37 -22.52
C SER A 168 11.21 8.35 -21.80
N THR A 169 11.33 7.16 -22.39
CA THR A 169 12.30 6.17 -21.93
C THR A 169 13.74 6.59 -22.31
N ILE A 170 14.66 6.52 -21.34
CA ILE A 170 16.11 6.63 -21.55
C ILE A 170 16.71 5.22 -21.50
N ASP A 171 17.34 4.77 -22.60
CA ASP A 171 17.90 3.43 -22.74
C ASP A 171 19.43 3.43 -22.55
N PHE A 172 19.90 2.68 -21.55
CA PHE A 172 21.32 2.54 -21.23
C PHE A 172 21.99 1.32 -21.86
N ARG A 173 21.21 0.44 -22.50
CA ARG A 173 21.74 -0.82 -23.04
C ARG A 173 22.76 -0.56 -24.15
N GLY A 174 23.85 -1.31 -24.12
CA GLY A 174 24.96 -1.24 -25.06
C GLY A 174 25.92 -0.06 -24.84
N LEU A 175 25.55 0.94 -24.04
CA LEU A 175 26.37 2.16 -23.86
C LEU A 175 27.66 1.91 -23.09
N GLU A 176 27.68 0.91 -22.21
CA GLU A 176 28.85 0.51 -21.42
C GLU A 176 29.50 -0.79 -21.94
N GLY A 177 29.07 -1.24 -23.13
CA GLY A 177 29.54 -2.46 -23.77
C GLY A 177 29.02 -3.75 -23.12
N MET A 178 29.52 -4.88 -23.61
CA MET A 178 29.21 -6.20 -23.07
C MET A 178 30.33 -6.68 -22.15
N LYS A 179 29.96 -7.38 -21.08
CA LYS A 179 30.89 -8.05 -20.16
C LYS A 179 30.67 -9.55 -20.21
N THR A 180 31.75 -10.32 -20.25
CA THR A 180 31.71 -11.78 -20.10
C THR A 180 32.21 -12.14 -18.71
N SER A 181 31.38 -12.84 -17.95
CA SER A 181 31.64 -13.27 -16.59
C SER A 181 31.43 -14.79 -16.49
N GLU A 182 32.14 -15.47 -15.58
CA GLU A 182 31.86 -16.88 -15.28
C GLU A 182 30.55 -17.00 -14.49
N GLY A 183 29.77 -18.05 -14.73
CA GLY A 183 28.56 -18.36 -13.99
C GLY A 183 28.07 -19.79 -14.22
N CYS A 184 26.85 -20.10 -13.80
CA CYS A 184 26.25 -21.42 -13.93
C CYS A 184 24.72 -21.35 -14.12
N THR A 185 24.11 -22.48 -14.45
CA THR A 185 22.64 -22.63 -14.46
C THR A 185 22.12 -22.72 -13.03
N TYR A 186 21.15 -21.88 -12.66
CA TYR A 186 20.73 -21.74 -11.26
C TYR A 186 19.36 -22.35 -10.94
N SER A 187 18.41 -22.29 -11.89
CA SER A 187 17.03 -22.78 -11.69
C SER A 187 16.94 -24.16 -11.04
N TYR A 188 15.88 -24.35 -10.26
CA TYR A 188 15.54 -25.61 -9.60
C TYR A 188 15.47 -26.75 -10.64
N ASN A 189 16.14 -27.87 -10.33
CA ASN A 189 16.23 -29.06 -11.20
C ASN A 189 16.62 -28.78 -12.67
N SER A 190 17.35 -27.69 -12.95
CA SER A 190 17.80 -27.31 -14.31
C SER A 190 16.69 -27.26 -15.39
N CYS A 191 15.43 -27.09 -14.99
CA CYS A 191 14.27 -27.10 -15.90
C CYS A 191 14.08 -28.38 -16.72
N GLU A 192 14.46 -29.56 -16.20
CA GLU A 192 14.32 -30.85 -16.91
C GLU A 192 12.88 -31.18 -17.37
N VAL A 193 11.87 -30.48 -16.87
CA VAL A 193 10.46 -30.80 -17.09
C VAL A 193 9.69 -29.74 -17.90
N ASN A 194 10.12 -28.47 -17.98
CA ASN A 194 9.59 -27.40 -18.85
C ASN A 194 10.31 -26.06 -18.58
N GLY A 195 10.33 -25.14 -19.56
CA GLY A 195 10.77 -23.74 -19.40
C GLY A 195 12.26 -23.47 -19.69
N LYS A 196 12.66 -22.19 -19.69
CA LYS A 196 14.07 -21.77 -19.85
C LYS A 196 14.67 -21.49 -18.47
N PRO A 197 15.87 -22.02 -18.14
CA PRO A 197 16.49 -21.75 -16.86
C PRO A 197 17.06 -20.33 -16.79
N GLU A 198 17.02 -19.76 -15.59
CA GLU A 198 17.84 -18.59 -15.26
C GLU A 198 19.30 -18.99 -15.06
N ARG A 199 20.18 -18.04 -15.32
CA ARG A 199 21.62 -18.16 -15.13
C ARG A 199 22.03 -17.27 -13.97
N ILE A 200 23.10 -17.63 -13.28
CA ILE A 200 23.64 -16.81 -12.19
C ILE A 200 25.11 -16.54 -12.45
N LEU A 201 25.54 -15.29 -12.28
CA LEU A 201 26.96 -14.97 -12.27
C LEU A 201 27.60 -15.60 -11.04
N LYS A 202 28.83 -16.09 -11.18
CA LYS A 202 29.57 -16.73 -10.09
C LYS A 202 29.85 -15.70 -8.99
N PHE A 203 29.12 -15.82 -7.89
CA PHE A 203 29.26 -15.03 -6.68
C PHE A 203 29.14 -15.98 -5.50
N ALA A 204 29.99 -15.82 -4.48
CA ALA A 204 30.07 -16.72 -3.33
C ALA A 204 30.00 -18.20 -3.78
N ASP A 205 29.15 -19.00 -3.11
CA ASP A 205 29.05 -20.44 -3.32
C ASP A 205 27.83 -20.82 -4.19
N TYR A 206 27.16 -19.86 -4.84
CA TYR A 206 25.94 -20.12 -5.61
C TYR A 206 26.14 -21.11 -6.78
N CYS A 207 27.37 -21.24 -7.29
CA CYS A 207 27.75 -22.21 -8.32
C CYS A 207 28.51 -23.43 -7.77
N ALA A 208 28.64 -23.58 -6.46
CA ALA A 208 29.33 -24.72 -5.86
C ALA A 208 28.68 -26.05 -6.30
N GLY A 209 29.49 -26.97 -6.81
CA GLY A 209 29.03 -28.26 -7.32
C GLY A 209 28.30 -28.24 -8.66
N ARG A 210 28.23 -27.09 -9.36
CA ARG A 210 27.57 -26.96 -10.68
C ARG A 210 28.60 -26.70 -11.79
N PRO A 211 28.38 -27.20 -13.03
CA PRO A 211 29.21 -26.83 -14.17
C PRO A 211 29.17 -25.32 -14.42
N THR A 212 30.33 -24.70 -14.58
CA THR A 212 30.46 -23.28 -14.91
C THR A 212 30.68 -23.06 -16.40
N TYR A 213 30.25 -21.90 -16.89
CA TYR A 213 30.43 -21.46 -18.27
C TYR A 213 30.46 -19.93 -18.35
N SER A 214 30.88 -19.40 -19.51
CA SER A 214 30.91 -17.97 -19.77
C SER A 214 29.52 -17.42 -20.06
N ILE A 215 29.13 -16.36 -19.37
CA ILE A 215 27.88 -15.62 -19.54
C ILE A 215 28.23 -14.21 -20.02
N THR A 216 27.78 -13.86 -21.22
CA THR A 216 27.86 -12.49 -21.74
C THR A 216 26.58 -11.72 -21.37
N HIS A 217 26.75 -10.54 -20.82
CA HIS A 217 25.68 -9.66 -20.34
C HIS A 217 26.03 -8.19 -20.59
N ASP A 218 25.03 -7.32 -20.57
CA ASP A 218 25.25 -5.88 -20.70
C ASP A 218 25.99 -5.36 -19.45
N ALA A 219 27.05 -4.58 -19.63
CA ALA A 219 27.82 -4.05 -18.52
C ALA A 219 27.05 -2.97 -17.74
N ALA A 220 26.15 -2.23 -18.39
CA ALA A 220 25.41 -1.14 -17.78
C ALA A 220 24.55 -1.62 -16.60
N GLY A 221 23.94 -2.81 -16.71
CA GLY A 221 23.08 -3.37 -15.67
C GLY A 221 23.80 -3.70 -14.37
N GLY A 222 25.11 -4.00 -14.43
CA GLY A 222 25.94 -4.29 -13.25
C GLY A 222 26.48 -3.04 -12.55
N SER A 223 26.16 -1.84 -13.03
CA SER A 223 26.61 -0.57 -12.48
C SER A 223 25.38 0.33 -12.27
N PRO A 224 24.73 0.37 -11.11
CA PRO A 224 23.57 1.25 -10.90
C PRO A 224 23.97 2.74 -10.91
N MET A 225 23.04 3.62 -11.27
CA MET A 225 23.24 5.07 -11.19
C MET A 225 23.13 5.55 -9.74
N LEU A 226 24.10 6.34 -9.29
CA LEU A 226 24.09 6.96 -7.96
C LEU A 226 22.99 8.03 -7.89
N VAL A 227 22.26 8.05 -6.77
CA VAL A 227 21.23 9.07 -6.48
C VAL A 227 21.63 9.87 -5.24
N GLY A 228 21.71 11.20 -5.38
CA GLY A 228 22.00 12.13 -4.28
C GLY A 228 20.80 12.38 -3.36
N SER A 229 21.01 13.18 -2.31
CA SER A 229 19.93 13.60 -1.41
C SER A 229 19.05 14.69 -2.03
N ASN A 230 17.81 14.83 -1.56
CA ASN A 230 16.85 15.84 -2.02
C ASN A 230 16.55 15.74 -3.52
N LYS A 231 16.17 14.55 -3.98
CA LYS A 231 15.89 14.31 -5.41
C LYS A 231 14.46 13.83 -5.57
N THR A 232 13.76 14.37 -6.55
CA THR A 232 12.52 13.79 -7.08
C THR A 232 12.80 13.37 -8.51
N LEU A 233 12.90 12.08 -8.78
CA LEU A 233 12.94 11.54 -10.14
C LEU A 233 11.52 11.12 -10.52
N ILE A 234 10.97 11.74 -11.57
CA ILE A 234 9.59 11.57 -11.96
C ILE A 234 9.42 11.39 -13.47
N GLY A 235 8.63 10.40 -13.88
CA GLY A 235 8.18 10.27 -15.26
C GLY A 235 6.97 11.16 -15.55
N ILE A 236 6.96 11.81 -16.71
CA ILE A 236 5.84 12.59 -17.22
C ILE A 236 5.10 11.74 -18.24
N GLY A 237 3.84 11.42 -17.94
CA GLY A 237 3.09 10.40 -18.65
C GLY A 237 3.55 8.99 -18.31
N LYS A 238 2.80 7.98 -18.77
CA LYS A 238 3.05 6.57 -18.42
C LYS A 238 4.21 5.90 -19.19
N GLU A 239 4.70 6.54 -20.25
CA GLU A 239 5.72 5.99 -21.16
C GLU A 239 7.16 6.40 -20.78
N ALA A 240 7.31 7.23 -19.74
CA ALA A 240 8.60 7.65 -19.22
C ALA A 240 9.28 6.50 -18.45
N GLY A 241 10.60 6.38 -18.57
CA GLY A 241 11.29 5.24 -17.96
C GLY A 241 12.79 5.15 -18.17
N ILE A 242 13.37 4.11 -17.60
CA ILE A 242 14.79 3.77 -17.65
C ILE A 242 14.91 2.32 -18.10
N LYS A 243 15.73 2.06 -19.12
CA LYS A 243 16.05 0.71 -19.58
C LYS A 243 17.50 0.35 -19.38
N GLY A 244 17.77 -0.88 -18.93
CA GLY A 244 19.12 -1.45 -18.90
C GLY A 244 20.00 -1.07 -17.72
N LYS A 245 19.57 -0.16 -16.84
CA LYS A 245 20.37 0.30 -15.70
C LYS A 245 19.49 0.66 -14.51
N GLY A 246 19.92 0.27 -13.30
CA GLY A 246 19.20 0.53 -12.05
C GLY A 246 19.62 1.82 -11.35
N LEU A 247 19.06 2.05 -10.17
CA LEU A 247 19.34 3.16 -9.27
C LEU A 247 19.91 2.63 -7.95
N ILE A 248 20.88 3.35 -7.38
CA ILE A 248 21.38 3.08 -6.03
C ILE A 248 21.37 4.35 -5.18
N MET A 249 20.71 4.24 -4.03
CA MET A 249 20.71 5.23 -2.96
C MET A 249 21.57 4.67 -1.84
N GLY A 250 22.73 5.27 -1.60
CA GLY A 250 23.61 4.81 -0.53
C GLY A 250 24.62 5.85 -0.09
N GLY A 251 25.42 5.49 0.92
CA GLY A 251 26.39 6.41 1.52
C GLY A 251 25.78 7.46 2.45
N GLY A 252 24.58 7.20 2.98
CA GLY A 252 23.88 8.06 3.95
C GLY A 252 22.93 9.07 3.31
N VAL A 253 22.61 8.95 2.01
CA VAL A 253 21.70 9.87 1.32
C VAL A 253 20.28 9.80 1.90
N SER A 254 19.54 10.91 1.78
CA SER A 254 18.19 11.02 2.34
C SER A 254 17.25 11.89 1.51
N ASN A 255 15.95 11.74 1.74
CA ASN A 255 14.89 12.55 1.17
C ASN A 255 14.82 12.43 -0.36
N ILE A 256 14.39 11.27 -0.84
CA ILE A 256 14.38 10.91 -2.27
C ILE A 256 13.02 10.37 -2.66
N ILE A 257 12.52 10.80 -3.81
CA ILE A 257 11.28 10.37 -4.43
C ILE A 257 11.62 9.76 -5.80
N ILE A 258 11.19 8.53 -6.06
CA ILE A 258 11.28 7.85 -7.36
C ILE A 258 9.87 7.48 -7.80
N ARG A 259 9.32 8.17 -8.80
CA ARG A 259 7.90 8.05 -9.12
C ARG A 259 7.55 7.99 -10.59
N ASN A 260 6.48 7.29 -10.92
CA ASN A 260 5.85 7.30 -12.24
C ASN A 260 6.76 6.84 -13.39
N LEU A 261 7.62 5.84 -13.16
CA LEU A 261 8.60 5.36 -14.15
C LEU A 261 8.39 3.89 -14.50
N SER A 262 8.62 3.55 -15.76
CA SER A 262 8.97 2.17 -16.13
C SER A 262 10.48 1.94 -15.93
N ILE A 263 10.89 0.98 -15.09
CA ILE A 263 12.29 0.58 -14.90
C ILE A 263 12.44 -0.87 -15.32
N THR A 264 13.07 -1.10 -16.48
CA THR A 264 12.99 -2.42 -17.12
C THR A 264 14.27 -2.88 -17.81
N ASP A 265 14.26 -4.15 -18.25
CA ASP A 265 15.23 -4.70 -19.21
C ASP A 265 16.68 -4.68 -18.72
N ILE A 266 16.89 -4.98 -17.44
CA ILE A 266 18.22 -5.02 -16.81
C ILE A 266 18.70 -6.47 -16.77
N ASN A 267 19.34 -6.97 -17.84
CA ASN A 267 19.94 -8.31 -17.90
C ASN A 267 19.00 -9.45 -17.44
N GLU A 268 17.75 -9.46 -17.93
CA GLU A 268 16.74 -10.47 -17.58
C GLU A 268 17.28 -11.91 -17.60
N GLY A 269 16.96 -12.68 -16.56
CA GLY A 269 17.39 -14.08 -16.42
C GLY A 269 18.85 -14.30 -16.08
N ILE A 270 19.59 -13.24 -15.76
CA ILE A 270 20.98 -13.31 -15.30
C ILE A 270 21.09 -12.74 -13.89
N VAL A 271 20.98 -13.62 -12.89
CA VAL A 271 21.08 -13.27 -11.48
C VAL A 271 22.47 -12.69 -11.18
N PHE A 272 22.50 -11.63 -10.36
CA PHE A 272 23.65 -10.73 -10.09
C PHE A 272 24.11 -9.82 -11.24
N ALA A 273 23.44 -9.82 -12.40
CA ALA A 273 23.78 -8.90 -13.49
C ALA A 273 23.01 -7.56 -13.44
N GLY A 274 22.22 -7.31 -12.40
CA GLY A 274 21.62 -6.01 -12.12
C GLY A 274 20.36 -6.09 -11.25
N ASP A 275 20.16 -5.04 -10.46
CA ASP A 275 18.94 -4.77 -9.70
C ASP A 275 18.30 -3.48 -10.21
N ALA A 276 16.99 -3.29 -10.03
CA ALA A 276 16.30 -2.08 -10.45
C ALA A 276 16.49 -0.91 -9.48
N ILE A 277 16.17 -1.10 -8.20
CA ILE A 277 16.34 -0.08 -7.15
C ILE A 277 17.03 -0.67 -5.92
N THR A 278 18.14 -0.06 -5.53
CA THR A 278 18.91 -0.42 -4.33
C THR A 278 18.86 0.70 -3.29
N ILE A 279 18.49 0.35 -2.05
CA ILE A 279 18.52 1.23 -0.86
C ILE A 279 19.55 0.64 0.09
N ASP A 280 20.75 1.20 0.17
CA ASP A 280 21.84 0.65 0.97
C ASP A 280 22.55 1.76 1.76
N ASN A 281 22.15 1.93 3.02
CA ASN A 281 22.49 3.08 3.86
C ASN A 281 21.87 4.38 3.33
N ALA A 282 20.53 4.44 3.33
CA ALA A 282 19.75 5.62 2.98
C ALA A 282 18.47 5.73 3.83
N SER A 283 17.84 6.91 3.83
CA SER A 283 16.62 7.15 4.61
C SER A 283 15.62 8.09 3.93
N ARG A 284 14.37 8.11 4.39
CA ARG A 284 13.32 9.03 3.88
C ARG A 284 13.15 8.89 2.38
N ILE A 285 12.67 7.72 1.96
CA ILE A 285 12.55 7.35 0.54
C ILE A 285 11.09 7.06 0.20
N TRP A 286 10.61 7.58 -0.93
CA TRP A 286 9.30 7.25 -1.46
C TRP A 286 9.41 6.71 -2.89
N ILE A 287 9.02 5.45 -3.08
CA ILE A 287 9.02 4.75 -4.38
C ILE A 287 7.57 4.52 -4.75
N ASP A 288 7.05 5.23 -5.76
CA ASP A 288 5.60 5.22 -6.02
C ASP A 288 5.17 5.26 -7.49
N HIS A 289 4.13 4.50 -7.84
CA HIS A 289 3.60 4.40 -9.21
C HIS A 289 4.66 3.99 -10.26
N ASN A 290 5.62 3.13 -9.90
CA ASN A 290 6.58 2.60 -10.87
C ASN A 290 6.14 1.26 -11.44
N TYR A 291 6.51 0.96 -12.69
CA TYR A 291 6.41 -0.37 -13.30
C TYR A 291 7.81 -0.98 -13.38
N ILE A 292 8.01 -2.13 -12.75
CA ILE A 292 9.32 -2.78 -12.68
C ILE A 292 9.22 -4.21 -13.21
N SER A 293 10.01 -4.53 -14.24
CA SER A 293 9.93 -5.82 -14.93
C SER A 293 11.23 -6.18 -15.67
N ARG A 294 11.43 -7.48 -15.94
CA ARG A 294 12.58 -8.01 -16.72
C ARG A 294 13.93 -7.58 -16.13
N ILE A 295 14.09 -7.80 -14.82
CA ILE A 295 15.28 -7.48 -14.04
C ILE A 295 16.07 -8.78 -13.79
N GLY A 296 17.40 -8.73 -13.84
CA GLY A 296 18.24 -9.90 -13.65
C GLY A 296 18.16 -10.48 -12.24
N ARG A 297 18.04 -9.62 -11.22
CA ARG A 297 17.84 -10.00 -9.82
C ARG A 297 16.75 -9.12 -9.18
N GLN A 298 17.04 -8.35 -8.15
CA GLN A 298 16.03 -7.71 -7.31
C GLN A 298 15.32 -6.56 -8.03
N MET A 299 13.99 -6.53 -7.97
CA MET A 299 13.25 -5.33 -8.38
C MET A 299 13.46 -4.20 -7.35
N ILE A 300 13.41 -4.52 -6.05
CA ILE A 300 13.88 -3.64 -4.98
C ILE A 300 14.72 -4.44 -4.00
N VAL A 301 15.85 -3.86 -3.58
CA VAL A 301 16.71 -4.44 -2.55
C VAL A 301 17.07 -3.40 -1.49
N ALA A 302 16.80 -3.72 -0.23
CA ALA A 302 17.51 -3.12 0.88
C ALA A 302 18.86 -3.85 1.00
N GLY A 303 19.96 -3.11 0.91
CA GLY A 303 21.31 -3.64 1.04
C GLY A 303 21.62 -4.06 2.48
N TRP A 304 22.91 -4.05 2.83
CA TRP A 304 23.33 -4.41 4.18
C TRP A 304 23.26 -3.24 5.16
N GLY A 305 23.20 -2.00 4.66
CA GLY A 305 23.05 -0.80 5.47
C GLY A 305 21.60 -0.48 5.85
N THR A 306 21.40 0.75 6.35
CA THR A 306 20.08 1.26 6.75
C THR A 306 19.14 1.48 5.55
N ALA A 307 17.87 1.15 5.72
CA ALA A 307 16.75 1.46 4.83
C ALA A 307 15.55 1.98 5.68
N ALA A 308 15.68 3.19 6.22
CA ALA A 308 14.75 3.74 7.22
C ALA A 308 13.85 4.85 6.66
N GLY A 309 12.64 4.98 7.21
CA GLY A 309 11.62 5.91 6.74
C GLY A 309 11.26 5.71 5.26
N VAL A 310 10.89 4.50 4.85
CA VAL A 310 10.62 4.17 3.44
C VAL A 310 9.14 3.90 3.21
N THR A 311 8.59 4.43 2.12
CA THR A 311 7.28 4.05 1.59
C THR A 311 7.43 3.52 0.16
N ILE A 312 6.94 2.32 -0.08
CA ILE A 312 6.86 1.68 -1.39
C ILE A 312 5.38 1.54 -1.71
N SER A 313 4.84 2.41 -2.57
CA SER A 313 3.40 2.49 -2.80
C SER A 313 2.97 2.43 -4.25
N ASN A 314 1.82 1.81 -4.54
CA ASN A 314 1.21 1.82 -5.87
C ASN A 314 2.13 1.37 -7.01
N ASN A 315 3.17 0.59 -6.74
CA ASN A 315 4.06 0.08 -7.78
C ASN A 315 3.47 -1.19 -8.40
N PHE A 316 3.71 -1.39 -9.69
CA PHE A 316 3.44 -2.64 -10.38
C PHE A 316 4.76 -3.42 -10.58
N PHE A 317 4.92 -4.47 -9.77
CA PHE A 317 5.97 -5.47 -9.91
C PHE A 317 5.50 -6.59 -10.83
N ASP A 318 5.98 -6.59 -12.06
CA ASP A 318 5.60 -7.56 -13.08
C ASP A 318 6.71 -8.59 -13.26
N GLY A 319 6.53 -9.72 -12.58
CA GLY A 319 7.42 -10.87 -12.61
C GLY A 319 7.26 -11.76 -13.84
N THR A 320 6.48 -11.34 -14.85
CA THR A 320 6.37 -12.10 -16.10
C THR A 320 7.72 -12.16 -16.79
N THR A 321 8.21 -13.38 -17.02
CA THR A 321 9.52 -13.61 -17.63
C THR A 321 9.53 -14.90 -18.44
N GLU A 322 10.42 -15.01 -19.42
CA GLU A 322 10.67 -16.27 -20.11
C GLU A 322 11.54 -17.25 -19.31
N VAL A 323 12.23 -16.75 -18.27
CA VAL A 323 13.32 -17.42 -17.54
C VAL A 323 13.10 -17.25 -16.04
N GLY A 324 12.85 -18.34 -15.31
CA GLY A 324 12.48 -18.27 -13.89
C GLY A 324 13.17 -19.32 -13.03
N HIS A 325 13.22 -19.08 -11.72
CA HIS A 325 13.86 -19.99 -10.76
C HIS A 325 13.23 -21.38 -10.78
N TYR A 326 11.89 -21.45 -10.89
CA TYR A 326 11.14 -22.70 -11.02
C TYR A 326 10.72 -23.00 -12.46
N CYS A 327 11.30 -22.28 -13.44
CA CYS A 327 11.05 -22.51 -14.87
C CYS A 327 9.58 -22.34 -15.29
N ASP A 328 8.83 -21.53 -14.56
CA ASP A 328 7.38 -21.43 -14.61
C ASP A 328 6.89 -20.06 -15.11
N ASN A 329 7.76 -19.34 -15.82
CA ASN A 329 7.55 -17.98 -16.33
C ASN A 329 7.31 -16.91 -15.26
N ARG A 330 7.86 -17.11 -14.05
CA ARG A 330 7.73 -16.21 -12.90
C ARG A 330 9.07 -15.80 -12.32
N HIS A 331 9.17 -14.53 -11.96
CA HIS A 331 10.36 -13.94 -11.36
C HIS A 331 10.45 -14.24 -9.87
N TYR A 332 11.59 -14.76 -9.41
CA TYR A 332 11.80 -15.07 -7.99
C TYR A 332 12.26 -13.85 -7.18
N TRP A 333 12.98 -12.92 -7.83
CA TRP A 333 13.76 -11.90 -7.16
C TRP A 333 13.00 -10.57 -7.12
N VAL A 334 11.86 -10.52 -6.43
CA VAL A 334 11.02 -9.33 -6.41
C VAL A 334 11.56 -8.29 -5.41
N MET A 335 11.43 -8.55 -4.11
CA MET A 335 11.82 -7.63 -3.04
C MET A 335 12.63 -8.35 -1.96
N LEU A 336 13.89 -7.95 -1.79
CA LEU A 336 14.73 -8.43 -0.69
C LEU A 336 14.96 -7.28 0.31
N LEU A 337 14.25 -7.32 1.42
CA LEU A 337 14.22 -6.28 2.46
C LEU A 337 14.96 -6.81 3.69
N ILE A 338 16.27 -6.56 3.76
CA ILE A 338 17.17 -7.16 4.74
C ILE A 338 18.13 -6.15 5.38
N GLY A 339 17.75 -4.88 5.39
CA GLY A 339 18.60 -3.80 5.91
C GLY A 339 18.96 -4.00 7.38
N GLU A 340 20.14 -3.53 7.79
CA GLU A 340 20.57 -3.58 9.21
C GLU A 340 19.57 -2.87 10.13
N ASN A 341 19.05 -1.74 9.66
CA ASN A 341 17.98 -0.97 10.27
C ASN A 341 16.97 -0.63 9.18
N GLU A 342 15.78 -1.21 9.24
CA GLU A 342 14.74 -0.98 8.24
C GLU A 342 13.40 -0.61 8.88
N SER A 343 12.73 0.36 8.25
CA SER A 343 11.37 0.75 8.62
C SER A 343 10.62 1.12 7.35
N ILE A 344 9.83 0.18 6.83
CA ILE A 344 9.29 0.22 5.47
C ILE A 344 7.77 0.02 5.50
N THR A 345 7.04 0.87 4.80
CA THR A 345 5.61 0.66 4.49
C THR A 345 5.46 0.23 3.03
N LEU A 346 4.93 -0.96 2.79
CA LEU A 346 4.54 -1.47 1.47
C LEU A 346 3.03 -1.38 1.33
N ILE A 347 2.54 -0.47 0.48
CA ILE A 347 1.11 -0.19 0.40
C ILE A 347 0.56 -0.09 -1.02
N GLY A 348 -0.54 -0.78 -1.31
CA GLY A 348 -1.22 -0.63 -2.60
C GLY A 348 -0.41 -1.12 -3.81
N ASN A 349 0.61 -1.95 -3.62
CA ASN A 349 1.40 -2.47 -4.73
C ASN A 349 0.70 -3.66 -5.38
N ARG A 350 0.92 -3.83 -6.68
CA ARG A 350 0.52 -5.02 -7.45
C ARG A 350 1.73 -5.90 -7.69
N ILE A 351 1.68 -7.13 -7.22
CA ILE A 351 2.72 -8.15 -7.41
C ILE A 351 2.13 -9.26 -8.28
N LEU A 352 2.58 -9.33 -9.53
CA LEU A 352 2.11 -10.31 -10.52
C LEU A 352 3.22 -11.28 -10.87
N ASN A 353 2.87 -12.57 -11.02
CA ASN A 353 3.75 -13.60 -11.55
C ASN A 353 5.10 -13.68 -10.82
N SER A 354 5.08 -13.60 -9.50
CA SER A 354 6.25 -13.86 -8.67
C SER A 354 6.33 -15.33 -8.25
N SER A 355 7.56 -15.81 -8.01
CA SER A 355 7.79 -17.14 -7.45
C SER A 355 8.54 -17.14 -6.11
N GLY A 356 8.88 -15.95 -5.63
CA GLY A 356 9.58 -15.74 -4.36
C GLY A 356 9.70 -14.28 -3.99
N ARG A 357 10.29 -14.05 -2.81
CA ARG A 357 10.68 -12.74 -2.29
C ARG A 357 9.61 -11.67 -2.48
N SER A 358 8.37 -11.97 -2.09
CA SER A 358 7.23 -11.07 -2.34
C SER A 358 6.54 -10.59 -1.06
N PRO A 359 7.23 -9.81 -0.19
CA PRO A 359 8.68 -9.63 -0.08
C PRO A 359 9.36 -10.75 0.74
N GLU A 360 10.69 -10.86 0.64
CA GLU A 360 11.51 -11.51 1.68
C GLU A 360 11.98 -10.42 2.65
N VAL A 361 11.58 -10.55 3.92
CA VAL A 361 11.83 -9.61 5.01
C VAL A 361 12.79 -10.24 6.01
N GLY A 362 13.76 -9.47 6.49
CA GLY A 362 14.66 -9.95 7.52
C GLY A 362 15.75 -8.96 7.86
N LYS A 363 16.87 -9.48 8.32
CA LYS A 363 18.06 -8.69 8.61
C LYS A 363 19.29 -9.58 8.60
N GLN A 364 20.46 -8.96 8.53
CA GLN A 364 21.70 -9.69 8.71
C GLN A 364 21.84 -10.23 10.14
N ALA A 365 22.35 -11.46 10.26
CA ALA A 365 22.70 -12.04 11.56
C ALA A 365 23.66 -11.12 12.32
N GLY A 366 23.29 -10.76 13.56
CA GLY A 366 24.09 -9.88 14.42
C GLY A 366 23.81 -8.38 14.31
N ALA A 367 22.91 -7.95 13.41
CA ALA A 367 22.44 -6.55 13.35
C ALA A 367 21.71 -6.13 14.63
N ALA A 368 22.06 -4.96 15.19
CA ALA A 368 21.58 -4.50 16.50
C ALA A 368 20.14 -3.94 16.49
N GLY A 369 19.60 -3.58 15.31
CA GLY A 369 18.26 -3.03 15.13
C GLY A 369 17.14 -4.08 15.14
N VAL A 370 15.92 -3.62 15.43
CA VAL A 370 14.68 -4.37 15.16
C VAL A 370 14.07 -3.74 13.90
N GLY A 371 14.22 -4.42 12.77
CA GLY A 371 13.58 -3.98 11.53
C GLY A 371 12.06 -4.09 11.63
N VAL A 372 11.35 -3.28 10.86
CA VAL A 372 9.89 -3.33 10.75
C VAL A 372 9.42 -3.09 9.32
N VAL A 373 8.53 -3.98 8.86
CA VAL A 373 7.87 -3.87 7.56
C VAL A 373 6.35 -3.94 7.76
N HIS A 374 5.65 -2.89 7.32
CA HIS A 374 4.19 -2.82 7.30
C HIS A 374 3.68 -3.08 5.89
N ILE A 375 3.03 -4.23 5.67
CA ILE A 375 2.50 -4.69 4.39
C ILE A 375 0.99 -4.52 4.41
N VAL A 376 0.46 -3.59 3.62
CA VAL A 376 -0.94 -3.19 3.71
C VAL A 376 -1.61 -2.98 2.35
N ASN A 377 -2.81 -3.51 2.15
CA ASN A 377 -3.59 -3.33 0.92
C ASN A 377 -2.85 -3.63 -0.39
N ASN A 378 -1.93 -4.60 -0.42
CA ASN A 378 -1.27 -5.04 -1.65
C ASN A 378 -2.09 -6.14 -2.35
N LEU A 379 -1.99 -6.17 -3.68
CA LEU A 379 -2.62 -7.15 -4.55
C LEU A 379 -1.58 -8.16 -5.04
N PHE A 380 -1.81 -9.44 -4.77
CA PHE A 380 -0.95 -10.54 -5.23
C PHE A 380 -1.70 -11.42 -6.22
N GLU A 381 -1.14 -11.61 -7.42
CA GLU A 381 -1.81 -12.30 -8.53
C GLU A 381 -0.90 -13.32 -9.21
N SER A 382 -1.43 -14.53 -9.45
CA SER A 382 -0.75 -15.56 -10.22
C SER A 382 0.65 -15.92 -9.69
N ASN A 383 0.86 -15.84 -8.38
CA ASN A 383 2.14 -16.14 -7.74
C ASN A 383 2.30 -17.63 -7.45
N PHE A 384 3.55 -18.10 -7.37
CA PHE A 384 3.93 -19.49 -7.12
C PHE A 384 4.87 -19.58 -5.92
N TYR A 385 4.82 -20.68 -5.19
CA TYR A 385 5.68 -21.02 -4.06
C TYR A 385 5.72 -19.98 -2.93
N MET A 386 6.66 -19.04 -2.92
CA MET A 386 6.93 -18.16 -1.76
C MET A 386 6.31 -16.77 -1.90
N GLY A 387 5.38 -16.43 -1.01
CA GLY A 387 4.84 -15.08 -0.83
C GLY A 387 5.69 -14.21 0.09
N VAL A 388 5.06 -13.71 1.16
CA VAL A 388 5.72 -12.95 2.22
C VAL A 388 6.51 -13.91 3.10
N SER A 389 7.82 -13.73 3.18
CA SER A 389 8.68 -14.48 4.12
C SER A 389 9.36 -13.55 5.11
N ASN A 390 9.64 -14.04 6.31
CA ASN A 390 10.21 -13.25 7.40
C ASN A 390 11.33 -14.01 8.11
N SER A 391 12.36 -13.30 8.58
CA SER A 391 13.32 -13.83 9.57
C SER A 391 12.81 -13.60 11.00
N ASP A 392 13.34 -14.34 11.99
CA ASP A 392 12.87 -14.25 13.39
C ASP A 392 13.11 -12.88 14.07
N ASP A 393 13.91 -12.01 13.44
CA ASP A 393 14.41 -10.79 14.06
C ASP A 393 13.76 -9.50 13.57
N THR A 394 12.94 -9.57 12.52
CA THR A 394 12.24 -8.43 11.93
C THR A 394 10.74 -8.52 12.19
N ILE A 395 10.11 -7.39 12.51
CA ILE A 395 8.66 -7.29 12.65
C ILE A 395 8.03 -7.19 11.26
N THR A 396 7.09 -8.08 10.96
CA THR A 396 6.25 -7.96 9.76
C THR A 396 4.78 -7.80 10.16
N PHE A 397 4.20 -6.64 9.90
CA PHE A 397 2.80 -6.33 10.18
C PHE A 397 2.00 -6.36 8.88
N VAL A 398 1.00 -7.24 8.78
CA VAL A 398 0.32 -7.58 7.53
C VAL A 398 -1.19 -7.43 7.67
N GLU A 399 -1.81 -6.50 6.94
CA GLU A 399 -3.24 -6.21 7.06
C GLU A 399 -3.88 -5.78 5.75
N GLY A 400 -5.15 -6.09 5.52
CA GLY A 400 -5.89 -5.59 4.36
C GLY A 400 -5.40 -6.06 2.98
N ASN A 401 -4.47 -7.01 2.87
CA ASN A 401 -3.94 -7.47 1.59
C ASN A 401 -4.86 -8.51 0.92
N TYR A 402 -4.75 -8.64 -0.39
CA TYR A 402 -5.57 -9.58 -1.18
C TYR A 402 -4.70 -10.49 -2.03
N TRP A 403 -4.66 -11.77 -1.66
CA TRP A 403 -4.08 -12.82 -2.48
C TRP A 403 -5.17 -13.43 -3.36
N LYS A 404 -5.13 -13.12 -4.66
CA LYS A 404 -6.13 -13.59 -5.61
C LYS A 404 -6.10 -15.12 -5.68
N PRO A 405 -7.24 -15.81 -5.49
CA PRO A 405 -7.27 -17.26 -5.52
C PRO A 405 -6.79 -17.81 -6.86
N SER A 406 -5.95 -18.84 -6.80
CA SER A 406 -5.55 -19.66 -7.94
C SER A 406 -5.37 -21.11 -7.50
N ASP A 407 -5.12 -22.00 -8.46
CA ASP A 407 -4.76 -23.39 -8.18
C ASP A 407 -3.24 -23.63 -8.22
N LEU A 408 -2.45 -22.54 -8.23
CA LEU A 408 -1.00 -22.61 -8.12
C LEU A 408 -0.59 -23.03 -6.70
N TYR A 409 0.52 -23.76 -6.61
CA TYR A 409 1.11 -24.14 -5.34
C TYR A 409 1.81 -22.93 -4.72
N PHE A 410 1.08 -22.15 -3.91
CA PHE A 410 1.53 -20.87 -3.38
C PHE A 410 1.22 -20.71 -1.89
N PHE A 411 2.18 -20.20 -1.13
CA PHE A 411 2.10 -19.88 0.28
C PHE A 411 2.08 -18.35 0.45
N PRO A 412 0.91 -17.73 0.73
CA PRO A 412 0.81 -16.28 0.96
C PRO A 412 1.78 -15.79 2.04
N MET A 413 1.86 -16.55 3.14
CA MET A 413 2.79 -16.35 4.25
C MET A 413 3.71 -17.57 4.32
N PHE A 414 4.97 -17.41 3.90
CA PHE A 414 5.99 -18.45 3.94
C PHE A 414 6.84 -18.26 5.21
N GLN A 415 6.42 -18.91 6.30
CA GLN A 415 6.87 -18.56 7.65
C GLN A 415 7.11 -19.78 8.55
N SER A 416 7.82 -19.56 9.65
CA SER A 416 7.93 -20.45 10.82
C SER A 416 7.24 -19.83 12.04
N ALA A 417 6.77 -20.67 12.97
CA ALA A 417 6.04 -20.22 14.16
C ALA A 417 6.81 -19.24 15.07
N SER A 418 8.14 -19.16 14.96
CA SER A 418 8.99 -18.22 15.68
C SER A 418 9.03 -16.82 15.06
N ASN A 419 8.60 -16.66 13.81
CA ASN A 419 8.65 -15.39 13.10
C ASN A 419 7.76 -14.32 13.78
N LYS A 420 8.28 -13.09 13.90
CA LYS A 420 7.55 -11.94 14.46
C LYS A 420 6.57 -11.33 13.46
N ILE A 421 5.54 -12.09 13.13
CA ILE A 421 4.48 -11.68 12.20
C ILE A 421 3.20 -11.38 12.96
N PHE A 422 2.56 -10.26 12.62
CA PHE A 422 1.20 -9.95 13.04
C PHE A 422 0.32 -9.82 11.79
N SER A 423 -0.47 -10.84 11.52
CA SER A 423 -1.29 -10.94 10.31
C SER A 423 -2.71 -11.39 10.65
N THR A 424 -3.68 -10.51 10.45
CA THR A 424 -5.08 -10.79 10.77
C THR A 424 -5.84 -11.34 9.58
N VAL A 425 -6.81 -12.22 9.84
CA VAL A 425 -7.79 -12.74 8.87
C VAL A 425 -9.17 -12.72 9.54
N ASP A 426 -10.24 -12.93 8.78
CA ASP A 426 -11.62 -12.80 9.31
C ASP A 426 -11.89 -13.65 10.56
N THR A 427 -11.31 -14.85 10.63
CA THR A 427 -11.45 -15.75 11.79
C THR A 427 -10.71 -15.27 13.03
N THR A 428 -9.70 -14.41 12.89
CA THR A 428 -8.88 -13.89 14.01
C THR A 428 -9.15 -12.42 14.33
N ALA A 429 -9.93 -11.72 13.50
CA ALA A 429 -10.22 -10.29 13.61
C ALA A 429 -10.73 -9.87 14.99
N ASN A 430 -11.75 -10.57 15.50
CA ASN A 430 -12.36 -10.25 16.78
C ASN A 430 -11.38 -10.40 17.96
N ALA A 431 -10.50 -11.41 17.91
CA ALA A 431 -9.50 -11.63 18.94
C ALA A 431 -8.36 -10.59 18.88
N ALA A 432 -8.06 -10.07 17.68
CA ALA A 432 -7.01 -9.08 17.46
C ALA A 432 -7.43 -7.65 17.82
N ARG A 433 -8.74 -7.35 17.78
CA ARG A 433 -9.30 -5.98 17.83
C ARG A 433 -8.72 -5.13 18.96
N ASP A 434 -8.85 -5.58 20.20
CA ASP A 434 -8.44 -4.79 21.37
C ASP A 434 -6.90 -4.59 21.40
N THR A 435 -6.15 -5.57 20.88
CA THR A 435 -4.68 -5.47 20.73
C THR A 435 -4.31 -4.41 19.69
N CYS A 436 -5.03 -4.34 18.57
CA CYS A 436 -4.85 -3.31 17.55
C CYS A 436 -5.20 -1.92 18.06
N LEU A 437 -6.38 -1.75 18.70
CA LEU A 437 -6.80 -0.48 19.28
C LEU A 437 -5.77 0.05 20.28
N ALA A 438 -5.28 -0.81 21.16
CA ALA A 438 -4.28 -0.42 22.15
C ALA A 438 -2.88 -0.18 21.54
N GLY A 439 -2.54 -0.88 20.44
CA GLY A 439 -1.22 -0.85 19.84
C GLY A 439 -1.01 0.26 18.83
N ILE A 440 -1.97 0.44 17.94
CA ILE A 440 -1.90 1.33 16.77
C ILE A 440 -3.06 2.33 16.71
N GLY A 441 -3.93 2.37 17.73
CA GLY A 441 -4.99 3.38 17.84
C GLY A 441 -6.20 3.18 16.93
N ARG A 442 -6.27 2.05 16.21
CA ARG A 442 -7.37 1.68 15.31
C ARG A 442 -7.53 0.17 15.23
N ASP A 443 -8.65 -0.27 14.68
CA ASP A 443 -8.84 -1.68 14.32
C ASP A 443 -7.85 -2.09 13.23
N CYS A 444 -7.41 -3.35 13.27
CA CYS A 444 -6.67 -3.95 12.17
C CYS A 444 -7.64 -4.38 11.06
N VAL A 445 -7.19 -4.28 9.81
CA VAL A 445 -7.98 -4.75 8.67
C VAL A 445 -7.58 -6.16 8.28
N THR A 446 -8.54 -7.04 8.01
CA THR A 446 -8.25 -8.44 7.71
C THR A 446 -7.63 -8.61 6.32
N ASN A 447 -6.82 -9.65 6.17
CA ASN A 447 -6.31 -10.10 4.88
C ASN A 447 -7.24 -11.16 4.27
N PHE A 448 -7.14 -11.34 2.95
CA PHE A 448 -7.81 -12.44 2.24
C PHE A 448 -6.83 -13.32 1.47
N ALA A 449 -6.95 -14.63 1.65
CA ALA A 449 -6.32 -15.66 0.83
C ALA A 449 -7.20 -16.91 0.80
N LYS A 450 -7.05 -17.76 -0.23
CA LYS A 450 -7.76 -19.06 -0.33
C LYS A 450 -7.43 -19.99 0.85
N ASN A 451 -6.17 -20.00 1.28
CA ASN A 451 -5.71 -20.68 2.49
C ASN A 451 -5.14 -19.67 3.48
N THR A 452 -5.65 -19.68 4.71
CA THR A 452 -5.26 -18.75 5.78
C THR A 452 -4.57 -19.45 6.96
N SER A 453 -4.23 -20.74 6.85
CA SER A 453 -3.60 -21.50 7.95
C SER A 453 -2.28 -20.90 8.43
N ASP A 454 -1.57 -20.22 7.53
CA ASP A 454 -0.21 -19.73 7.77
C ASP A 454 -0.18 -18.27 8.25
N PHE A 455 -1.37 -17.66 8.43
CA PHE A 455 -1.52 -16.31 8.96
C PHE A 455 -1.47 -16.38 10.49
N ILE A 456 -0.45 -15.75 11.08
CA ILE A 456 -0.20 -15.80 12.51
C ILE A 456 -0.38 -14.44 13.18
N ILE A 457 -0.89 -14.46 14.41
CA ILE A 457 -0.86 -13.33 15.34
C ILE A 457 0.18 -13.68 16.40
N ASN A 458 1.42 -13.25 16.19
CA ASN A 458 2.46 -13.38 17.20
C ASN A 458 2.27 -12.30 18.27
N ASP A 459 2.09 -12.72 19.52
CA ASP A 459 1.80 -11.87 20.67
C ASP A 459 2.96 -10.95 21.07
N GLN A 460 4.18 -11.21 20.58
CA GLN A 460 5.35 -10.37 20.80
C GLN A 460 5.37 -9.11 19.93
N VAL A 461 4.67 -9.10 18.78
CA VAL A 461 4.75 -7.99 17.82
C VAL A 461 4.17 -6.70 18.39
N MET A 462 2.94 -6.73 18.89
CA MET A 462 2.27 -5.51 19.33
C MET A 462 2.94 -4.85 20.56
N PRO A 463 3.45 -5.60 21.56
CA PRO A 463 4.29 -5.05 22.61
C PRO A 463 5.53 -4.32 22.08
N LEU A 464 6.20 -4.83 21.03
CA LEU A 464 7.35 -4.15 20.42
C LEU A 464 6.91 -2.87 19.68
N VAL A 465 5.79 -2.93 18.94
CA VAL A 465 5.20 -1.74 18.30
C VAL A 465 4.91 -0.65 19.33
N LYS A 466 4.32 -1.02 20.49
CA LYS A 466 4.00 -0.07 21.58
C LYS A 466 5.21 0.59 22.23
N GLN A 467 6.39 -0.01 22.13
CA GLN A 467 7.63 0.55 22.68
C GLN A 467 8.22 1.64 21.77
N SER A 468 7.73 1.78 20.52
CA SER A 468 8.19 2.80 19.59
C SER A 468 7.03 3.68 19.13
N VAL A 469 7.05 4.94 19.56
CA VAL A 469 6.10 5.97 19.09
C VAL A 469 6.13 6.10 17.57
N GLU A 470 7.30 5.93 16.96
CA GLU A 470 7.46 5.94 15.50
C GLU A 470 6.70 4.79 14.84
N MET A 471 6.85 3.55 15.34
CA MET A 471 6.10 2.39 14.82
C MET A 471 4.59 2.56 15.02
N GLN A 472 4.15 3.01 16.20
CA GLN A 472 2.74 3.25 16.47
C GLN A 472 2.15 4.28 15.50
N LYS A 473 2.86 5.39 15.29
CA LYS A 473 2.42 6.47 14.40
C LYS A 473 2.44 6.03 12.94
N ALA A 474 3.48 5.33 12.49
CA ALA A 474 3.60 4.89 11.10
C ALA A 474 2.54 3.86 10.75
N ILE A 475 2.37 2.81 11.57
CA ILE A 475 1.37 1.75 11.30
C ILE A 475 -0.05 2.29 11.53
N GLY A 476 -0.27 2.97 12.66
CA GLY A 476 -1.59 3.51 13.03
C GLY A 476 -2.06 4.68 12.17
N GLY A 477 -1.13 5.45 11.60
CA GLY A 477 -1.41 6.59 10.74
C GLY A 477 -1.85 6.23 9.31
N VAL A 478 -1.62 4.99 8.87
CA VAL A 478 -2.21 4.48 7.62
C VAL A 478 -3.69 4.21 7.85
N THR A 479 -4.53 4.54 6.86
CA THR A 479 -5.95 4.19 6.83
C THR A 479 -6.17 3.08 5.80
N PRO A 480 -6.10 1.80 6.20
CA PRO A 480 -6.33 0.70 5.27
C PRO A 480 -7.81 0.60 4.93
N PHE A 481 -8.10 0.14 3.71
CA PHE A 481 -9.45 -0.18 3.28
C PHE A 481 -9.68 -1.69 3.27
N PRO A 482 -10.93 -2.19 3.26
CA PRO A 482 -11.21 -3.63 3.30
C PRO A 482 -10.55 -4.38 2.14
N TYR A 483 -10.02 -5.59 2.41
CA TYR A 483 -9.36 -6.43 1.40
C TYR A 483 -10.20 -6.63 0.13
N ALA A 484 -11.53 -6.63 0.26
CA ALA A 484 -12.46 -6.86 -0.83
C ALA A 484 -12.38 -5.79 -1.94
N LYS A 485 -11.91 -4.57 -1.60
CA LYS A 485 -11.71 -3.49 -2.56
C LYS A 485 -10.33 -3.49 -3.22
N VAL A 486 -9.37 -4.27 -2.71
CA VAL A 486 -7.96 -4.24 -3.17
C VAL A 486 -7.84 -4.63 -4.62
N ALA A 487 -8.49 -5.71 -5.06
CA ALA A 487 -8.40 -6.17 -6.44
C ALA A 487 -8.87 -5.10 -7.45
N GLU A 488 -9.91 -4.35 -7.10
CA GLU A 488 -10.45 -3.25 -7.91
C GLU A 488 -9.53 -2.03 -7.88
N ILE A 489 -9.27 -1.48 -6.69
CA ILE A 489 -8.54 -0.22 -6.52
C ILE A 489 -7.09 -0.37 -6.97
N VAL A 490 -6.37 -1.37 -6.46
CA VAL A 490 -4.94 -1.57 -6.77
C VAL A 490 -4.76 -2.09 -8.19
N GLY A 491 -5.68 -2.94 -8.67
CA GLY A 491 -5.63 -3.45 -10.04
C GLY A 491 -5.75 -2.34 -11.09
N ALA A 492 -6.45 -1.25 -10.77
CA ALA A 492 -6.64 -0.10 -11.65
C ALA A 492 -5.56 0.99 -11.51
N SER A 493 -4.92 1.11 -10.34
CA SER A 493 -4.03 2.26 -10.03
C SER A 493 -2.54 1.92 -9.95
N ALA A 494 -2.14 0.65 -9.79
CA ALA A 494 -0.72 0.33 -9.65
C ALA A 494 0.08 0.53 -10.95
N GLY A 495 1.24 1.19 -10.84
CA GLY A 495 2.16 1.48 -11.94
C GLY A 495 2.00 2.90 -12.52
N PRO A 496 2.72 3.25 -13.59
CA PRO A 496 2.75 4.61 -14.11
C PRO A 496 1.38 5.10 -14.61
N GLN A 497 1.09 6.36 -14.31
CA GLN A 497 -0.12 7.11 -14.66
C GLN A 497 0.17 8.15 -15.75
N GLU A 498 -0.87 8.51 -16.51
CA GLU A 498 -0.80 9.62 -17.48
C GLU A 498 -0.55 10.95 -16.79
N ASN A 499 -1.26 11.20 -15.68
CA ASN A 499 -0.97 12.30 -14.79
C ASN A 499 -0.18 11.77 -13.57
N PRO A 500 1.08 12.17 -13.37
CA PRO A 500 1.91 11.67 -12.26
C PRO A 500 1.40 12.04 -10.86
N ASP A 501 0.48 13.00 -10.77
CA ASP A 501 -0.13 13.44 -9.52
C ASP A 501 -1.36 12.59 -9.10
N ASP A 502 -1.88 11.76 -10.02
CA ASP A 502 -3.07 10.95 -9.78
C ASP A 502 -2.82 9.71 -8.93
#